data_AF-A0A7C5K1R8-F1
#
_entry.id   AF-A0A7C5K1R8-F1
#
_cell.length_a   1.000
_cell.length_b   1.000
_cell.length_c   1.000
_cell.angle_alpha   90.00
_cell.angle_beta   90.00
_cell.angle_gamma   90.00
#
_symmetry.space_group_name_H-M   'P 1'
#
loop_
_entity.id
_entity.type
_entity.pdbx_description
1 polymer ?
#
loop_
_entity_poly.entity_id
_entity_poly.type
_entity_poly.pdbx_seq_one_letter_code
_entity_poly.pdbx_strand_id
1 'polypeptide(L)' 'MRSYLMVWFNSEGGRPSEITQRLMSMGFKPIQGAYDYVYEWDSSVEVDEILRFGDRVQMTLSGLGVLFKLETLDGSV' A
#
# COMPACT_ATOMS: atom_id res chain seq x y z
N MET A 1 4.00 -6.11 -12.85
CA MET A 1 4.62 -5.02 -12.06
C MET A 1 4.17 -5.19 -10.61
N ARG A 2 4.91 -4.68 -9.62
CA ARG A 2 4.50 -4.78 -8.20
C ARG A 2 4.64 -3.44 -7.51
N SER A 3 3.64 -3.09 -6.70
CA SER A 3 3.75 -1.98 -5.74
C SER A 3 3.93 -2.52 -4.34
N TYR A 4 4.93 -2.01 -3.64
CA TYR A 4 5.25 -2.35 -2.27
C TYR A 4 4.85 -1.20 -1.35
N LEU A 5 4.25 -1.54 -0.22
CA LEU A 5 3.78 -0.58 0.76
C LEU A 5 4.47 -0.85 2.10
N MET A 6 5.07 0.19 2.66
CA MET A 6 5.57 0.23 4.04
C MET A 6 4.71 1.21 4.82
N VAL A 7 4.26 0.82 6.01
CA VAL A 7 3.35 1.60 6.85
C VAL A 7 4.03 1.86 8.20
N TRP A 8 4.09 3.14 8.59
CA TRP A 8 4.48 3.53 9.93
C TRP A 8 3.23 3.79 10.77
N PHE A 9 3.05 2.97 11.79
CA PHE A 9 1.92 3.03 12.71
C PHE A 9 2.15 4.08 13.81
N ASN A 10 1.05 4.68 14.26
CA ASN A 10 1.01 5.57 15.41
C ASN A 10 0.27 4.86 16.56
N SER A 11 0.80 4.93 17.79
CA SER A 11 0.17 4.29 18.96
C SER A 11 -1.23 4.83 19.25
N GLU A 12 -1.48 6.09 18.90
CA GLU A 12 -2.77 6.77 19.06
C GLU A 12 -3.64 6.71 17.80
N GLY A 13 -3.19 6.00 16.76
CA GLY A 13 -3.88 5.86 15.48
C GLY A 13 -4.80 4.64 15.42
N GLY A 14 -5.18 4.28 14.19
CA GLY A 14 -5.90 3.05 13.91
C GLY A 14 -5.09 1.81 14.29
N ARG A 15 -5.77 0.73 14.70
CA ARG A 15 -5.10 -0.52 15.06
C ARG A 15 -4.43 -1.13 13.82
N PRO A 16 -3.22 -1.73 13.94
CA PRO A 16 -2.57 -2.39 12.80
C PRO A 16 -3.48 -3.41 12.10
N SER A 17 -4.26 -4.19 12.85
CA SER A 17 -5.20 -5.16 12.28
C SER A 17 -6.33 -4.53 11.43
N GLU A 18 -6.85 -3.37 11.84
CA GLU A 18 -7.85 -2.63 11.07
C GLU A 18 -7.24 -2.09 9.77
N ILE A 19 -6.04 -1.51 9.86
CA ILE A 19 -5.30 -1.00 8.70
C ILE A 19 -5.01 -2.13 7.71
N THR A 20 -4.52 -3.27 8.19
CA THR A 20 -4.31 -4.49 7.40
C THR A 20 -5.59 -4.91 6.67
N GLN A 21 -6.72 -4.97 7.38
CA GLN A 21 -8.00 -5.38 6.78
C GLN A 21 -8.44 -4.45 5.64
N ARG A 22 -8.28 -3.13 5.82
CA ARG A 22 -8.61 -2.15 4.77
C ARG A 22 -7.69 -2.28 3.55
N LEU A 23 -6.39 -2.44 3.77
CA LEU A 23 -5.42 -2.63 2.69
C LEU A 23 -5.66 -3.94 1.93
N MET A 24 -5.95 -5.03 2.63
CA MET A 24 -6.32 -6.30 2.01
C MET A 24 -7.60 -6.19 1.16
N SER A 25 -8.57 -5.38 1.60
CA SER A 25 -9.79 -5.12 0.82
C SER A 25 -9.52 -4.36 -0.48
N MET A 26 -8.39 -3.67 -0.59
CA MET A 26 -7.91 -3.05 -1.84
C MET A 26 -7.10 -4.01 -2.73
N GLY A 27 -6.83 -5.24 -2.27
CA GLY A 27 -6.03 -6.24 -2.98
C GLY A 27 -4.56 -6.31 -2.58
N PHE A 28 -4.12 -5.56 -1.55
CA PHE A 28 -2.79 -5.78 -0.98
C PHE A 28 -2.70 -7.15 -0.30
N LYS A 29 -1.54 -7.79 -0.43
CA LYS A 29 -1.19 -9.02 0.28
C LYS A 29 -0.14 -8.69 1.33
N PRO A 30 -0.32 -9.07 2.62
CA PRO A 30 0.72 -8.92 3.61
C PRO A 30 1.89 -9.85 3.29
N ILE A 31 3.11 -9.36 3.49
CA ILE A 31 4.34 -10.11 3.23
C ILE A 31 5.31 -9.99 4.41
N GLN A 32 6.31 -10.87 4.45
CA GLN A 32 7.43 -10.75 5.36
C GLN A 32 8.64 -10.22 4.59
N GLY A 33 9.35 -9.24 5.14
CA GLY A 33 10.55 -8.67 4.53
C GLY A 33 10.73 -7.19 4.80
N ALA A 34 11.31 -6.49 3.83
CA ALA A 34 11.60 -5.05 3.92
C ALA A 34 10.34 -4.16 3.81
N TYR A 35 9.22 -4.72 3.37
CA TYR A 35 7.94 -4.05 3.20
C TYR A 35 6.85 -4.85 3.93
N ASP A 36 5.75 -4.19 4.28
CA ASP A 36 4.63 -4.81 4.99
C ASP A 36 3.64 -5.47 4.02
N TYR A 37 3.47 -4.88 2.82
CA TYR A 37 2.50 -5.35 1.82
C TYR A 37 3.02 -5.27 0.39
N VAL A 38 2.42 -6.09 -0.48
CA VAL A 38 2.58 -6.05 -1.93
C VAL A 38 1.22 -6.00 -2.62
N TYR A 39 1.12 -5.22 -3.69
CA TYR A 39 0.05 -5.24 -4.66
C TYR A 39 0.60 -5.71 -6.01
N GLU A 40 -0.04 -6.71 -6.60
CA GLU A 40 0.35 -7.26 -7.90
C GLU A 40 -0.53 -6.67 -8.99
N TRP A 41 0.09 -5.95 -9.92
CA TRP A 41 -0.61 -5.41 -11.07
C TRP A 41 -0.77 -6.49 -12.15
N ASP A 42 -1.96 -6.57 -12.74
CA ASP A 42 -2.27 -7.53 -13.81
C ASP A 42 -1.45 -7.27 -15.10
N SER A 43 -1.06 -6.01 -15.33
CA SER A 43 -0.25 -5.59 -16.47
C SER A 43 0.80 -4.54 -16.07
N SER A 44 1.60 -4.10 -17.03
CA SER A 44 2.33 -2.83 -16.87
C SER A 44 1.30 -1.71 -16.74
N VAL A 45 1.58 -0.75 -15.87
CA VAL A 45 0.72 0.43 -15.65
C VAL A 45 1.54 1.71 -15.79
N GLU A 46 0.88 2.75 -16.28
CA GLU A 46 1.48 4.07 -16.47
C GLU A 46 1.57 4.83 -15.13
N VAL A 47 2.45 5.84 -15.09
CA VAL A 47 2.67 6.66 -13.87
C VAL A 47 1.37 7.25 -13.33
N ASP A 48 0.47 7.73 -14.20
CA ASP A 48 -0.81 8.31 -13.78
C ASP A 48 -1.71 7.30 -13.06
N GLU A 49 -1.65 6.02 -13.44
CA GLU A 49 -2.41 4.96 -12.77
C GLU A 49 -1.81 4.62 -11.41
N ILE A 50 -0.48 4.63 -11.31
CA ILE A 50 0.25 4.49 -10.04
C ILE A 50 -0.13 5.62 -9.07
N LEU A 51 -0.19 6.87 -9.56
CA LEU A 51 -0.60 8.03 -8.76
C LEU A 51 -2.05 7.90 -8.26
N ARG A 52 -2.98 7.53 -9.14
CA ARG A 52 -4.39 7.28 -8.75
C ARG A 52 -4.52 6.14 -7.75
N PHE A 53 -3.64 5.14 -7.82
CA PHE A 53 -3.61 4.09 -6.81
C PHE A 53 -3.10 4.61 -5.46
N GLY A 54 -2.07 5.44 -5.46
CA GLY A 54 -1.62 6.19 -4.29
C GLY A 54 -2.74 7.01 -3.64
N ASP A 55 -3.55 7.72 -4.44
CA ASP A 55 -4.73 8.46 -3.94
C ASP A 55 -5.73 7.53 -3.25
N ARG A 56 -6.04 6.37 -3.85
CA ARG A 56 -6.94 5.38 -3.23
C ARG A 56 -6.39 4.84 -1.91
N VAL A 57 -5.08 4.64 -1.80
CA VAL A 57 -4.43 4.19 -0.56
C VAL A 57 -4.56 5.28 0.50
N GLN A 58 -4.25 6.53 0.15
CA GLN A 58 -4.37 7.67 1.04
C GLN A 58 -5.81 7.82 1.55
N MET A 59 -6.81 7.74 0.67
CA MET A 59 -8.22 7.86 1.05
C MET A 59 -8.64 6.74 2.00
N THR A 60 -8.23 5.50 1.72
CA THR A 60 -8.55 4.31 2.54
C THR A 60 -7.98 4.40 3.96
N LEU A 61 -6.78 4.98 4.09
CA LEU A 61 -6.05 5.12 5.35
C LEU A 61 -6.33 6.44 6.08
N SER A 62 -7.09 7.35 5.47
CA SER A 62 -7.41 8.65 6.03
C SER A 62 -8.07 8.52 7.41
N GLY A 63 -7.65 9.36 8.35
CA GLY A 63 -8.13 9.35 9.73
C GLY A 63 -7.52 8.27 10.63
N LEU A 64 -6.69 7.35 10.10
CA LEU A 64 -6.05 6.30 10.91
C LEU A 64 -4.69 6.72 11.48
N GLY A 65 -4.22 7.94 11.21
CA GLY A 65 -2.99 8.47 11.79
C GLY A 65 -1.71 7.75 11.36
N VAL A 66 -1.70 7.15 10.17
CA VAL A 66 -0.53 6.45 9.62
C VAL A 66 0.22 7.28 8.60
N LEU A 67 1.52 7.01 8.49
CA LEU A 67 2.33 7.41 7.33
C LEU A 67 2.62 6.17 6.49
N PHE A 68 2.80 6.34 5.18
CA PHE A 68 3.14 5.24 4.31
C PHE A 68 4.08 5.66 3.18
N LYS A 69 4.84 4.69 2.67
CA LYS A 69 5.65 4.80 1.46
C LYS A 69 5.14 3.76 0.46
N LEU A 70 4.82 4.20 -0.75
CA LEU A 70 4.46 3.34 -1.88
C LEU A 70 5.59 3.36 -2.91
N GLU A 71 6.11 2.20 -3.26
CA GLU A 71 7.16 2.04 -4.27
C GLU A 71 6.69 1.06 -5.34
N THR A 72 6.76 1.45 -6.61
CA THR A 72 6.33 0.59 -7.71
C THR A 72 7.52 0.20 -8.55
N LEU A 73 7.73 -1.10 -8.70
CA LEU A 73 8.84 -1.69 -9.44
C LEU A 73 8.30 -2.44 -10.66
N ASP A 74 8.85 -2.11 -11.83
CA ASP A 74 8.74 -2.98 -13.00
C ASP A 74 9.69 -4.18 -12.84
N GLY A 75 9.41 -5.28 -13.53
CA GLY A 75 10.27 -6.47 -13.47
C GLY A 75 11.58 -6.31 -14.25
N SER A 76 11.94 -5.08 -14.62
CA SER A 76 13.02 -4.73 -15.53
C SER A 76 14.31 -4.36 -14.80
N VAL A 77 14.31 -4.38 -13.46
CA VAL A 77 15.43 -3.99 -12.60
C VAL A 77 16.04 -5.20 -11.89
#